data_AF-A0A2D4TLC8-F1
#
_entry.id   AF-A0A2D4TLC8-F1
#
_cell.length_a   1.000
_cell.length_b   1.000
_cell.length_c   1.000
_cell.angle_alpha   90.00
_cell.angle_beta   90.00
_cell.angle_gamma   90.00
#
_symmetry.space_group_name_H-M   'P 1'
#
loop_
_entity.id
_entity.type
_entity.pdbx_description
1 polymer ?
#
loop_
_entity_poly.entity_id
_entity_poly.type
_entity_poly.pdbx_seq_one_letter_code
_entity_poly.pdbx_strand_id
1 'polypeptide(L)'
;MATHALIALRSHSSFHAAYLHFDGSPEKLGPILKAHFNTVGKIRELIQLGAIKSIAQDGEKTLLDDNVGLMEADTEKKLFPKAKEFWAQYVFVYEPALKNWKVHQLATLEEYERSGTKHPYEGLV
;
A
#
# COMPACT_ATOMS: atom_id res chain seq x y z
N MET A 1 12.87 11.25 -1.60
CA MET A 1 12.99 9.94 -0.91
C MET A 1 11.66 9.23 -1.07
N ALA A 2 11.67 8.03 -1.66
CA ALA A 2 10.44 7.26 -1.83
C ALA A 2 9.88 6.87 -0.45
N THR A 3 8.56 6.88 -0.30
CA THR A 3 7.91 6.26 0.85
C THR A 3 7.00 5.18 0.32
N HIS A 4 7.29 3.93 0.66
CA HIS A 4 6.58 2.77 0.16
C HIS A 4 5.43 2.40 1.10
N ALA A 5 4.31 1.92 0.56
CA ALA A 5 3.17 1.48 1.36
C ALA A 5 2.43 0.29 0.74
N LEU A 6 1.68 -0.43 1.56
CA LEU A 6 0.60 -1.30 1.09
C LEU A 6 -0.76 -0.64 1.37
N ILE A 7 -1.67 -0.73 0.42
CA ILE A 7 -3.06 -0.30 0.54
C ILE A 7 -3.92 -1.55 0.50
N ALA A 8 -4.64 -1.83 1.60
CA ALA A 8 -5.37 -3.05 1.79
C ALA A 8 -6.85 -2.81 2.10
N LEU A 9 -7.69 -3.75 1.68
CA LEU A 9 -9.11 -3.82 1.97
C LEU A 9 -9.40 -5.12 2.69
N ARG A 10 -10.06 -5.01 3.86
CA ARG A 10 -10.65 -6.17 4.52
C ARG A 10 -11.89 -6.63 3.77
N SER A 11 -11.91 -7.89 3.34
CA SER A 11 -13.04 -8.54 2.67
C SER A 11 -13.41 -9.83 3.40
N HIS A 12 -14.56 -9.87 4.09
CA HIS A 12 -15.03 -11.01 4.87
C HIS A 12 -13.95 -11.68 5.75
N SER A 13 -13.27 -12.70 5.22
CA SER A 13 -12.26 -13.53 5.87
C SER A 13 -10.82 -13.30 5.38
N SER A 14 -10.58 -12.37 4.46
CA SER A 14 -9.26 -12.10 3.90
C SER A 14 -8.99 -10.61 3.73
N PHE A 15 -7.75 -10.31 3.39
CA PHE A 15 -7.26 -8.99 3.03
C PHE A 15 -6.68 -9.06 1.63
N HIS A 16 -7.06 -8.10 0.81
CA HIS A 16 -6.51 -7.88 -0.52
C HIS A 16 -5.73 -6.57 -0.48
N ALA A 17 -4.54 -6.53 -1.09
CA ALA A 17 -3.70 -5.35 -1.04
C ALA A 17 -2.97 -5.08 -2.36
N ALA A 18 -2.73 -3.79 -2.60
CA ALA A 18 -1.85 -3.30 -3.64
C ALA A 18 -0.62 -2.62 -3.03
N TYR A 19 0.51 -2.73 -3.74
CA TYR A 19 1.73 -2.01 -3.42
C TYR A 19 1.68 -0.58 -3.99
N LEU A 20 2.19 0.38 -3.22
CA LEU A 20 2.42 1.75 -3.63
C LEU A 20 3.91 2.07 -3.51
N HIS A 21 4.51 2.49 -4.64
CA HIS A 21 5.94 2.76 -4.71
C HIS A 21 6.32 4.16 -4.17
N PHE A 22 5.56 5.21 -4.48
CA PHE A 22 5.87 6.57 -4.03
C PHE A 22 4.78 7.19 -3.15
N ASP A 23 5.19 8.15 -2.31
CA ASP A 23 4.32 9.00 -1.48
C ASP A 23 3.37 8.27 -0.52
N GLY A 24 3.74 7.07 -0.07
CA GLY A 24 2.98 6.26 0.88
C GLY A 24 2.96 6.75 2.34
N SER A 25 3.38 7.98 2.63
CA SER A 25 3.35 8.49 4.00
C SER A 25 1.91 8.79 4.45
N PRO A 26 1.56 8.64 5.75
CA PRO A 26 0.22 8.93 6.24
C PRO A 26 -0.24 10.36 5.97
N GLU A 27 0.70 11.31 6.00
CA GLU A 27 0.43 12.74 5.79
C GLU A 27 0.08 13.06 4.33
N LYS A 28 0.66 12.34 3.36
CA LYS A 28 0.37 12.54 1.94
C LYS A 28 -0.76 11.63 1.45
N LEU A 29 -0.65 10.33 1.67
CA LEU A 29 -1.59 9.34 1.14
C LEU A 29 -2.92 9.34 1.91
N GLY A 30 -2.89 9.56 3.22
CA GLY A 30 -4.08 9.50 4.06
C GLY A 30 -5.23 10.41 3.60
N PRO A 31 -4.99 11.71 3.34
CA PRO A 31 -5.99 12.62 2.78
C PRO A 31 -6.55 12.16 1.43
N ILE A 32 -5.69 11.67 0.53
CA ILE A 32 -6.08 11.19 -0.81
C ILE A 32 -7.00 9.97 -0.69
N LEU A 33 -6.64 9.00 0.16
CA LEU A 33 -7.47 7.83 0.43
C LEU A 33 -8.84 8.19 1.01
N LYS A 34 -8.91 9.16 1.93
CA LYS A 34 -10.17 9.62 2.51
C LYS A 34 -11.05 10.39 1.52
N ALA A 35 -10.46 11.16 0.62
CA ALA A 35 -11.20 11.95 -0.36
C ALA A 35 -11.67 11.12 -1.57
N HIS A 36 -10.80 10.29 -2.13
CA HIS A 36 -11.02 9.63 -3.42
C HIS A 36 -11.33 8.14 -3.30
N PHE A 37 -10.88 7.48 -2.23
CA PHE A 37 -11.02 6.02 -2.03
C PHE A 37 -11.76 5.71 -0.73
N ASN A 38 -12.99 6.24 -0.61
CA ASN A 38 -13.82 6.18 0.60
C ASN A 38 -15.02 5.23 0.51
N THR A 39 -15.06 4.41 -0.55
CA THR A 39 -16.09 3.38 -0.72
C THR A 39 -15.43 2.07 -1.09
N VAL A 40 -16.05 0.96 -0.69
CA VAL A 40 -15.53 -0.39 -0.96
C VAL A 40 -15.30 -0.62 -2.46
N GLY A 41 -16.17 -0.12 -3.33
CA GLY A 41 -16.02 -0.22 -4.79
C GLY A 41 -14.74 0.43 -5.30
N LYS A 42 -14.55 1.73 -5.02
CA LYS A 42 -13.35 2.47 -5.44
C LYS A 42 -12.05 1.89 -4.89
N ILE A 43 -12.10 1.40 -3.65
CA ILE A 43 -10.93 0.77 -3.01
C ILE A 43 -10.62 -0.58 -3.67
N ARG A 44 -11.64 -1.38 -3.98
CA ARG A 44 -11.47 -2.65 -4.67
C ARG A 44 -10.83 -2.44 -6.05
N GLU A 45 -11.31 -1.46 -6.81
CA GLU A 45 -10.74 -1.08 -8.11
C GLU A 45 -9.28 -0.65 -7.98
N LEU A 46 -8.95 0.16 -6.97
CA LEU A 46 -7.56 0.57 -6.69
C LEU A 46 -6.67 -0.64 -6.40
N ILE A 47 -7.14 -1.55 -5.56
CA ILE A 47 -6.38 -2.71 -5.11
C ILE A 47 -6.18 -3.74 -6.23
N GLN A 48 -7.14 -3.85 -7.16
CA GLN A 48 -7.03 -4.72 -8.34
C GLN A 48 -5.90 -4.31 -9.29
N LEU A 49 -5.36 -3.10 -9.17
CA LEU A 49 -4.19 -2.67 -9.95
C LEU A 49 -2.90 -3.40 -9.55
N GLY A 50 -2.84 -4.00 -8.34
CA GLY A 50 -1.69 -4.79 -7.89
C GLY A 50 -0.50 -3.93 -7.45
N ALA A 51 0.20 -3.27 -8.39
CA ALA A 51 1.23 -2.28 -8.09
C ALA A 51 0.95 -0.92 -8.72
N ILE A 52 1.15 0.09 -7.90
CA ILE A 52 0.90 1.49 -8.22
C ILE A 52 2.22 2.23 -8.01
N LYS A 53 2.65 2.98 -9.03
CA LYS A 53 3.84 3.82 -8.94
C LYS A 53 3.56 5.03 -8.04
N SER A 54 2.48 5.75 -8.30
CA SER A 54 2.07 6.93 -7.52
C SER A 54 0.56 7.17 -7.61
N ILE A 55 0.03 7.92 -6.65
CA ILE A 55 -1.35 8.42 -6.65
C ILE A 55 -1.29 9.94 -6.49
N ALA A 56 -1.80 10.67 -7.49
CA ALA A 56 -1.86 12.12 -7.47
C ALA A 56 -2.92 12.63 -6.48
N GLN A 57 -2.87 13.93 -6.18
CA GLN A 57 -3.75 14.55 -5.18
C GLN A 57 -5.24 14.43 -5.52
N ASP A 58 -5.59 14.38 -6.81
CA ASP A 58 -6.95 14.19 -7.32
C ASP A 58 -7.38 12.71 -7.42
N GLY A 59 -6.50 11.80 -7.00
CA GLY A 59 -6.74 10.36 -7.02
C GLY A 59 -6.42 9.68 -8.37
N GLU A 60 -5.81 10.37 -9.33
CA GLU A 60 -5.25 9.74 -10.54
C GLU A 60 -4.08 8.80 -10.16
N LYS A 61 -3.96 7.66 -10.84
CA LYS A 61 -2.96 6.63 -10.51
C LYS A 61 -2.02 6.47 -11.69
N THR A 62 -0.73 6.40 -11.41
CA THR A 62 0.27 5.91 -12.37
C THR A 62 0.62 4.48 -11.97
N LEU A 63 0.57 3.56 -12.93
CA LEU A 63 0.91 2.15 -12.68
C LEU A 63 2.42 1.95 -12.69
N LEU A 64 2.89 0.93 -11.98
CA LEU A 64 4.25 0.45 -12.12
C LEU A 64 4.28 -0.53 -13.29
N ASP A 65 5.26 -0.43 -14.20
CA ASP A 65 5.38 -1.30 -15.40
C ASP A 65 5.75 -2.76 -15.07
N ASP A 66 5.49 -3.21 -13.84
CA ASP A 66 5.84 -4.53 -13.34
C ASP A 66 4.59 -5.33 -12.96
N ASN A 67 4.63 -6.65 -13.20
CA ASN A 67 3.51 -7.56 -13.01
C ASN A 67 3.36 -7.99 -11.54
N VAL A 68 3.25 -7.02 -10.65
CA VAL A 68 2.94 -7.28 -9.24
C VAL A 68 1.47 -7.60 -9.14
N GLY A 69 1.17 -8.88 -9.00
CA GLY A 69 -0.19 -9.33 -8.78
C GLY A 69 -0.78 -8.77 -7.48
N LEU A 70 -2.11 -8.84 -7.41
CA LEU A 70 -2.85 -8.62 -6.18
C LEU A 70 -2.26 -9.44 -5.03
N MET A 71 -2.02 -8.81 -3.89
CA MET A 71 -1.56 -9.52 -2.69
C MET A 71 -2.74 -9.96 -1.84
N GLU A 72 -2.76 -11.22 -1.44
CA GLU A 72 -3.77 -11.75 -0.52
C GLU A 72 -3.15 -12.20 0.80
N ALA A 73 -3.88 -11.97 1.89
CA ALA A 73 -3.55 -12.48 3.22
C ALA A 73 -4.83 -12.88 3.97
N ASP A 74 -4.76 -13.96 4.77
CA ASP A 74 -5.88 -14.42 5.59
C ASP A 74 -6.11 -13.55 6.85
N THR A 75 -5.08 -12.83 7.28
CA THR A 75 -5.08 -12.01 8.49
C THR A 75 -4.31 -10.72 8.26
N GLU A 76 -4.72 -9.67 8.98
CA GLU A 76 -4.07 -8.36 8.92
C GLU A 76 -2.56 -8.45 9.22
N LYS A 77 -2.18 -9.24 10.23
CA LYS A 77 -0.77 -9.44 10.61
C LYS A 77 0.07 -10.10 9.51
N LYS A 78 -0.54 -10.91 8.64
CA LYS A 78 0.17 -11.52 7.50
C LYS A 78 0.39 -10.57 6.33
N LEU A 79 -0.22 -9.37 6.34
CA LEU A 79 0.15 -8.30 5.41
C LEU A 79 1.56 -7.75 5.72
N PHE A 80 1.98 -7.75 6.99
CA PHE A 80 3.23 -7.09 7.39
C PHE A 80 4.49 -7.76 6.82
N PRO A 81 4.68 -9.10 6.85
CA PRO A 81 5.84 -9.71 6.19
C PRO A 81 5.83 -9.46 4.67
N LYS A 82 4.67 -9.57 4.00
CA LYS A 82 4.52 -9.25 2.57
C LYS A 82 4.90 -7.80 2.27
N ALA A 83 4.44 -6.87 3.11
CA ALA A 83 4.76 -5.46 2.99
C ALA A 83 6.27 -5.21 3.09
N LYS A 84 6.96 -5.92 3.99
CA LYS A 84 8.41 -5.81 4.17
C LYS A 84 9.20 -6.31 2.96
N GLU A 85 8.67 -7.26 2.17
CA GLU A 85 9.31 -7.70 0.92
C GLU A 85 9.44 -6.55 -0.10
N PHE A 86 8.54 -5.55 -0.04
CA PHE A 86 8.56 -4.35 -0.88
C PHE A 86 9.05 -3.09 -0.14
N TRP A 87 9.73 -3.29 0.99
CA TRP A 87 10.17 -2.24 1.91
C TRP A 87 9.08 -1.21 2.27
N ALA A 88 7.83 -1.66 2.30
CA ALA A 88 6.74 -0.78 2.68
C ALA A 88 6.91 -0.33 4.13
N GLN A 89 7.04 0.97 4.32
CA GLN A 89 7.15 1.59 5.63
C GLN A 89 5.79 1.63 6.33
N TYR A 90 4.71 1.61 5.55
CA TYR A 90 3.34 1.71 6.05
C TYR A 90 2.40 0.68 5.43
N VAL A 91 1.38 0.29 6.19
CA VAL A 91 0.22 -0.47 5.70
C VAL A 91 -1.05 0.29 6.05
N PHE A 92 -1.84 0.61 5.03
CA PHE A 92 -3.15 1.21 5.14
C PHE A 92 -4.19 0.10 5.00
N VAL A 93 -5.07 -0.04 5.97
CA VAL A 93 -6.13 -1.04 5.97
C VAL A 93 -7.47 -0.33 6.04
N TYR A 94 -8.30 -0.47 5.00
CA TYR A 94 -9.67 0.04 5.06
C TYR A 94 -10.56 -0.91 5.85
N GLU A 95 -11.29 -0.36 6.81
CA GLU A 95 -12.28 -1.05 7.62
C GLU A 95 -13.69 -0.63 7.20
N PRO A 96 -14.40 -1.44 6.38
CA PRO A 96 -15.72 -1.05 5.84
C PRO A 96 -16.76 -0.74 6.91
N ALA A 97 -16.72 -1.45 8.04
CA ALA A 97 -17.64 -1.24 9.16
C ALA A 97 -17.49 0.15 9.80
N LEU A 98 -16.27 0.68 9.81
CA LEU A 98 -15.94 1.99 10.40
C LEU A 98 -15.86 3.10 9.35
N LYS A 99 -15.91 2.75 8.06
CA LYS A 99 -15.67 3.65 6.94
C LYS A 99 -14.39 4.49 7.11
N ASN A 100 -13.35 3.85 7.63
CA ASN A 100 -12.11 4.52 8.00
C ASN A 100 -10.89 3.70 7.59
N TRP A 101 -9.76 4.41 7.47
CA TRP A 101 -8.45 3.84 7.20
C TRP A 101 -7.66 3.70 8.50
N LYS A 102 -7.26 2.48 8.82
CA LYS A 102 -6.29 2.17 9.85
C LYS A 102 -4.89 2.20 9.23
N VAL A 103 -3.91 2.71 9.97
CA VAL A 103 -2.52 2.86 9.49
C VAL A 103 -1.58 2.16 10.45
N HIS A 104 -0.68 1.35 9.89
CA HIS A 104 0.40 0.68 10.61
C HIS A 104 1.73 1.18 10.08
N GLN A 105 2.63 1.59 10.96
CA GLN A 105 4.04 1.80 10.63
C GLN A 105 4.80 0.49 10.87
N LEU A 106 5.58 0.05 9.88
CA LEU A 106 6.34 -1.21 9.96
C LEU A 106 7.81 -0.99 10.27
N ALA A 107 8.43 -0.04 9.57
CA ALA A 107 9.83 0.31 9.66
C ALA A 107 10.07 1.66 8.96
N THR A 108 11.23 2.25 9.21
CA THR A 108 11.77 3.41 8.50
C THR A 108 12.61 2.96 7.30
N LEU A 109 12.84 3.88 6.35
CA LEU A 109 13.73 3.58 5.22
C LEU A 109 15.16 3.26 5.70
N GLU A 110 15.66 3.99 6.70
CA GLU A 110 16.99 3.75 7.28
C GLU A 110 17.12 2.32 7.84
N GLU A 111 16.07 1.77 8.45
CA GLU A 111 16.08 0.40 8.95
C GLU A 111 16.18 -0.62 7.82
N TYR A 112 15.51 -0.38 6.68
CA TYR A 112 15.64 -1.23 5.49
C TYR A 112 17.03 -1.13 4.87
N GLU A 113 17.57 0.07 4.70
CA GLU A 113 18.93 0.27 4.17
C GLU A 113 19.99 -0.41 5.05
N ARG A 114 19.86 -0.31 6.38
CA ARG A 114 20.76 -0.99 7.34
C ARG A 114 20.62 -2.52 7.32
N SER A 115 19.48 -3.05 6.87
CA SER A 115 19.25 -4.50 6.84
C SER A 115 20.10 -5.24 5.80
N GLY A 116 20.65 -4.52 4.81
CA GLY A 116 21.38 -5.11 3.69
C GLY A 116 20.51 -5.94 2.73
N THR A 117 19.19 -5.92 2.90
CA THR A 117 18.28 -6.50 1.89
C THR A 117 18.32 -5.66 0.61
N LYS A 118 17.86 -6.19 -0.52
CA LYS A 118 17.70 -5.41 -1.75
C LYS A 118 16.23 -5.10 -1.98
N HIS A 119 15.94 -3.85 -2.34
CA HIS A 119 14.59 -3.49 -2.73
C HIS A 119 14.24 -4.20 -4.06
N PRO A 120 13.04 -4.81 -4.20
CA PRO A 120 12.69 -5.56 -5.40
C PRO A 120 12.66 -4.70 -6.68
N TYR A 121 12.43 -3.39 -6.54
CA TYR A 121 12.43 -2.42 -7.64
C TYR A 121 13.64 -1.47 -7.60
N GLU A 122 14.77 -1.90 -7.01
CA GLU A 122 16.01 -1.13 -7.02
C GLU A 122 16.42 -0.80 -8.47
N GLY A 123 16.47 0.49 -8.83
CA GLY A 123 16.84 0.97 -10.17
C GLY A 123 15.68 1.27 -11.13
N LEU A 124 14.43 1.00 -10.74
CA LEU A 124 13.24 1.45 -11.48
C LEU A 124 12.83 2.84 -10.96
N VAL A 125 13.04 3.88 -11.77
CA VAL A 125 12.70 5.29 -11.47
C VAL A 125 11.80 5.84 -12.58
#